data_AF-A0A9W8H5D7-F1
#
_entry.id   AF-A0A9W8H5D7-F1
#
_cell.length_a   1.000
_cell.length_b   1.000
_cell.length_c   1.000
_cell.angle_alpha   90.00
_cell.angle_beta   90.00
_cell.angle_gamma   90.00
#
_symmetry.space_group_name_H-M   'P 1'
#
loop_
_entity.id
_entity.type
_entity.pdbx_description
1 polymer ?
#
loop_
_entity_poly.entity_id
_entity_poly.type
_entity_poly.pdbx_seq_one_letter_code
_entity_poly.pdbx_strand_id
1 'polypeptide(L)'
;MQQARSRRAFGTSAAAGQQSSNDSGAAGKKAGTPDTPQPAGTTKRSLTFAIGGILALLGVTSYTLLRQPSGVPVEVATQSKPTPSSTQTALESVATKRSDALKKLDSLTNKERREEAKRLGLLTAEEVDAVLHAKENSWFIEPVAGGSRLRVDTNQVSSNDPLEDYLAWTTLSSNATNRHMFSVFDGHAGYLCAEQLAARMGPMLDKSLEVIAQLAELKKGIKKPEFEAGDKALVKTIRQIEREAGLNWDHVPLALTATFINMDYELVTGALAEFRKQQQLMRMDELLGPAVSGSCGLVAVVDTEAKEVVVANTGDSRALLGVRLKNGTWKAVRLSQDQTADNANELARMAREHPREDSVIHRGRVLGGLMPTRAFGDCRYKWPLEAQQDLFPILYSRGHRYATTPPNYVTPPYVTARPVIVKHMLSDDDKFIVIASDGLYDQLSDAEVIGSVSQWYEAHQMSASTLTTEDDNAATHLIRAALSTDQSGRRSDTYIRRLLAIPPPHSRRFRDDISVTIVTLNAE
;
A
#
# COMPACT_ATOMS: atom_id res chain seq x y z
N MET A 1 13.63 -31.61 9.07
CA MET A 1 13.17 -31.12 10.39
C MET A 1 11.93 -30.28 10.17
N GLN A 2 10.75 -30.86 10.35
CA GLN A 2 9.46 -30.18 10.25
C GLN A 2 9.24 -29.34 11.51
N GLN A 3 9.17 -28.01 11.37
CA GLN A 3 8.59 -27.17 12.41
C GLN A 3 7.09 -27.06 12.15
N ALA A 4 6.32 -27.62 13.07
CA ALA A 4 4.87 -27.60 13.10
C ALA A 4 4.35 -26.15 13.24
N ARG A 5 3.38 -25.80 12.37
CA ARG A 5 2.60 -24.57 12.46
C ARG A 5 1.73 -24.62 13.73
N SER A 6 1.85 -23.61 14.60
CA SER A 6 0.94 -23.39 15.72
C SER A 6 0.46 -21.94 15.70
N ARG A 7 -0.78 -21.69 15.28
CA ARG A 7 -1.57 -20.52 15.73
C ARG A 7 -3.06 -20.86 15.86
N ARG A 8 -3.41 -21.10 17.13
CA ARG A 8 -4.61 -20.81 17.94
C ARG A 8 -6.01 -20.77 17.29
N ALA A 9 -6.83 -21.72 17.75
CA ALA A 9 -8.27 -21.62 17.88
C ALA A 9 -8.66 -20.70 19.06
N PHE A 10 -9.72 -19.90 18.87
CA PHE A 10 -10.38 -19.15 19.93
C PHE A 10 -11.24 -20.09 20.79
N GLY A 11 -10.88 -20.25 22.06
CA GLY A 11 -11.67 -20.95 23.07
C GLY A 11 -12.14 -19.98 24.16
N THR A 12 -13.45 -19.84 24.30
CA THR A 12 -14.11 -19.16 25.41
C THR A 12 -14.00 -20.00 26.68
N SER A 13 -13.67 -19.37 27.81
CA SER A 13 -13.77 -19.98 29.13
C SER A 13 -14.23 -18.93 30.14
N ALA A 14 -15.46 -19.08 30.60
CA ALA A 14 -15.99 -18.43 31.79
C ALA A 14 -15.41 -19.11 33.03
N ALA A 15 -15.02 -18.33 34.03
CA ALA A 15 -14.82 -18.81 35.39
C ALA A 15 -15.24 -17.72 36.38
N ALA A 16 -16.02 -18.17 37.36
CA ALA A 16 -16.63 -17.41 38.44
C ALA A 16 -15.73 -17.35 39.70
N GLY A 17 -16.10 -16.46 40.62
CA GLY A 17 -15.53 -16.32 41.98
C GLY A 17 -14.50 -15.19 42.06
N GLN A 18 -14.49 -14.28 43.03
CA GLN A 18 -15.04 -14.33 44.39
C GLN A 18 -15.14 -12.90 44.94
N GLN A 19 -16.12 -12.68 45.81
CA GLN A 19 -16.29 -11.48 46.64
C GLN A 19 -15.10 -11.28 47.58
N SER A 20 -14.70 -10.03 47.80
CA SER A 20 -14.35 -9.56 49.13
C SER A 20 -14.69 -8.08 49.28
N SER A 21 -15.52 -7.83 50.28
CA SER A 21 -15.92 -6.55 50.85
C SER A 21 -14.87 -6.06 51.85
N ASN A 22 -14.89 -4.74 52.10
CA ASN A 22 -14.41 -3.98 53.28
C ASN A 22 -13.61 -2.75 52.80
N ASP A 23 -13.73 -1.56 53.36
CA ASP A 23 -14.66 -1.02 54.33
C ASP A 23 -14.62 0.51 54.20
N SER A 24 -15.67 1.10 54.72
CA SER A 24 -15.97 2.52 54.85
C SER A 24 -15.03 3.29 55.79
N GLY A 25 -14.87 4.59 55.52
CA GLY A 25 -14.21 5.53 56.43
C GLY A 25 -14.51 6.97 56.02
N ALA A 26 -15.51 7.56 56.68
CA ALA A 26 -16.00 8.92 56.44
C ALA A 26 -15.60 9.91 57.55
N ALA A 27 -15.80 11.20 57.24
CA ALA A 27 -15.78 12.41 58.08
C ALA A 27 -14.41 13.12 58.23
N GLY A 28 -14.29 14.45 58.12
CA GLY A 28 -15.24 15.52 57.82
C GLY A 28 -14.69 16.92 58.16
N LYS A 29 -15.22 17.93 57.44
CA LYS A 29 -15.44 19.35 57.79
C LYS A 29 -14.33 20.44 57.71
N LYS A 30 -14.67 21.41 56.84
CA LYS A 30 -14.80 22.89 57.04
C LYS A 30 -13.63 23.84 56.68
N ALA A 31 -13.88 24.55 55.57
CA ALA A 31 -13.98 26.01 55.39
C ALA A 31 -12.74 26.91 55.51
N GLY A 32 -12.47 27.63 54.40
CA GLY A 32 -11.65 28.85 54.34
C GLY A 32 -11.39 29.27 52.90
N THR A 33 -12.18 30.21 52.35
CA THR A 33 -11.77 31.11 51.27
C THR A 33 -10.85 32.19 51.86
N PRO A 34 -9.83 32.72 51.14
CA PRO A 34 -10.09 33.68 50.06
C PRO A 34 -9.09 33.72 48.89
N ASP A 35 -9.45 34.58 47.93
CA ASP A 35 -8.64 35.32 46.95
C ASP A 35 -8.06 34.63 45.70
N THR A 36 -8.77 34.93 44.60
CA THR A 36 -8.35 34.99 43.21
C THR A 36 -7.03 35.74 42.97
N PRO A 37 -6.21 35.24 42.03
CA PRO A 37 -5.69 36.09 40.97
C PRO A 37 -6.08 35.56 39.59
N GLN A 38 -6.45 36.49 38.69
CA GLN A 38 -6.69 36.24 37.27
C GLN A 38 -5.47 35.58 36.59
N PRO A 39 -5.66 34.65 35.64
CA PRO A 39 -4.64 34.36 34.65
C PRO A 39 -4.71 35.37 33.49
N ALA A 40 -3.52 35.84 33.10
CA ALA A 40 -3.27 36.66 31.94
C ALA A 40 -3.86 36.04 30.67
N GLY A 41 -4.40 36.90 29.81
CA GLY A 41 -5.08 36.52 28.58
C GLY A 41 -4.18 35.80 27.60
N THR A 42 -4.64 34.63 27.15
CA THR A 42 -4.27 34.06 25.86
C THR A 42 -5.46 34.17 24.93
N THR A 43 -5.32 35.00 23.91
CA THR A 43 -6.29 35.23 22.84
C THR A 43 -6.56 33.92 22.09
N LYS A 44 -7.63 33.21 22.47
CA LYS A 44 -8.21 32.14 21.65
C LYS A 44 -8.90 32.80 20.47
N ARG A 45 -8.32 32.71 19.28
CA ARG A 45 -9.08 32.89 18.04
C ARG A 45 -9.92 31.62 17.86
N SER A 46 -11.16 31.63 18.34
CA SER A 46 -12.10 30.57 18.01
C SER A 46 -12.44 30.64 16.53
N LEU A 47 -12.21 29.55 15.80
CA LEU A 47 -12.62 29.41 14.42
C LEU A 47 -14.13 29.11 14.41
N THR A 48 -14.95 30.15 14.48
CA THR A 48 -16.41 30.00 14.40
C THR A 48 -16.79 29.76 12.94
N PHE A 49 -17.00 28.51 12.56
CA PHE A 49 -17.69 28.19 11.31
C PHE A 49 -19.14 28.66 11.43
N ALA A 50 -19.48 29.73 10.71
CA ALA A 50 -20.87 30.08 10.47
C ALA A 50 -21.48 29.00 9.55
N ILE A 51 -22.14 28.01 10.17
CA ILE A 51 -22.93 27.02 9.43
C ILE A 51 -24.19 27.74 8.94
N GLY A 52 -24.08 28.34 7.75
CA GLY A 52 -25.24 28.70 6.95
C GLY A 52 -25.91 27.42 6.47
N GLY A 53 -27.05 27.08 7.07
CA GLY A 53 -27.84 25.92 6.70
C GLY A 53 -28.27 25.97 5.24
N ILE A 54 -27.72 25.08 4.42
CA ILE A 54 -28.35 24.64 3.17
C ILE A 54 -28.29 23.11 3.18
N LEU A 55 -29.48 22.51 3.34
CA LEU A 55 -29.74 21.13 2.96
C LEU A 55 -29.47 21.01 1.45
N ALA A 56 -28.35 20.38 1.09
CA ALA A 56 -28.11 19.90 -0.26
C ALA A 56 -27.93 18.38 -0.20
N LEU A 57 -29.05 17.67 -0.28
CA LEU A 57 -29.09 16.37 -0.94
C LEU A 57 -28.63 16.60 -2.40
N LEU A 58 -27.84 15.65 -2.93
CA LEU A 58 -27.29 15.54 -4.30
C LEU A 58 -25.81 15.93 -4.42
N GLY A 59 -24.96 14.89 -4.50
CA GLY A 59 -23.54 15.02 -4.81
C GLY A 59 -22.80 13.68 -4.81
N VAL A 60 -23.32 12.68 -5.53
CA VAL A 60 -22.58 11.42 -5.81
C VAL A 60 -22.25 11.26 -7.30
N THR A 61 -22.65 12.19 -8.17
CA THR A 61 -22.38 12.10 -9.60
C THR A 61 -21.32 13.09 -10.04
N SER A 62 -20.25 12.52 -10.62
CA SER A 62 -19.20 13.18 -11.43
C SER A 62 -17.94 13.65 -10.70
N TYR A 63 -17.18 12.72 -10.10
CA TYR A 63 -15.77 12.92 -9.73
C TYR A 63 -14.78 12.62 -10.89
N THR A 64 -15.27 12.09 -12.03
CA THR A 64 -14.44 11.61 -13.15
C THR A 64 -14.08 12.66 -14.21
N LEU A 65 -14.57 13.90 -14.10
CA LEU A 65 -14.36 14.93 -15.12
C LEU A 65 -13.82 16.19 -14.45
N LEU A 66 -12.51 16.28 -14.33
CA LEU A 66 -11.69 17.50 -14.43
C LEU A 66 -10.23 17.13 -14.07
N ARG A 67 -9.54 16.48 -15.01
CA ARG A 67 -8.08 16.26 -14.94
C ARG A 67 -7.45 17.04 -16.09
N GLN A 68 -6.65 18.06 -15.78
CA GLN A 68 -5.59 18.51 -16.69
C GLN A 68 -4.27 17.95 -16.15
N PRO A 69 -3.62 17.01 -16.86
CA PRO A 69 -2.29 16.56 -16.48
C PRO A 69 -1.29 17.62 -16.93
N SER A 70 -0.65 18.32 -15.98
CA SER A 70 0.58 19.05 -16.26
C SER A 70 1.74 18.04 -16.36
N GLY A 71 2.04 17.65 -17.61
CA GLY A 71 3.36 17.28 -18.14
C GLY A 71 4.28 16.38 -17.32
N VAL A 72 4.08 15.05 -17.41
CA VAL A 72 4.99 13.98 -17.90
C VAL A 72 4.07 12.76 -18.06
N PRO A 73 4.06 12.02 -19.17
CA PRO A 73 3.26 10.80 -19.25
C PRO A 73 3.83 9.77 -18.27
N VAL A 74 3.14 9.53 -17.17
CA VAL A 74 3.25 8.23 -16.50
C VAL A 74 2.59 7.25 -17.44
N GLU A 75 3.38 6.38 -18.07
CA GLU A 75 2.85 5.22 -18.77
C GLU A 75 2.23 4.30 -17.72
N VAL A 76 0.97 4.58 -17.38
CA VAL A 76 0.10 3.56 -16.82
C VAL A 76 0.08 2.47 -17.88
N ALA A 77 0.54 1.28 -17.51
CA ALA A 77 0.74 0.18 -18.44
C ALA A 77 -0.63 -0.27 -19.00
N THR A 78 -1.12 0.43 -20.02
CA THR A 78 -2.37 0.16 -20.71
C THR A 78 -2.10 0.10 -22.19
N GLN A 79 -1.39 -0.94 -22.62
CA GLN A 79 -1.60 -1.47 -23.96
C GLN A 79 -2.65 -2.58 -23.83
N SER A 80 -3.92 -2.20 -23.66
CA SER A 80 -5.00 -3.18 -23.64
C SER A 80 -5.17 -3.75 -25.04
N LYS A 81 -4.80 -5.02 -25.25
CA LYS A 81 -5.30 -5.77 -26.40
C LYS A 81 -6.84 -5.79 -26.33
N PRO A 82 -7.56 -5.71 -27.48
CA PRO A 82 -9.01 -5.83 -27.46
C PRO A 82 -9.40 -7.20 -26.87
N THR A 83 -10.17 -7.16 -25.79
CA THR A 83 -10.66 -8.36 -25.10
C THR A 83 -11.49 -9.20 -26.08
N PRO A 84 -11.22 -10.51 -26.24
CA PRO A 84 -12.00 -11.37 -27.12
C PRO A 84 -13.50 -11.32 -26.78
N SER A 85 -14.36 -11.41 -27.78
CA SER A 85 -15.83 -11.33 -27.58
C SER A 85 -16.37 -12.39 -26.61
N SER A 86 -15.76 -13.58 -26.57
CA SER A 86 -16.09 -14.65 -25.61
C SER A 86 -15.75 -14.26 -24.17
N THR A 87 -14.59 -13.62 -23.95
CA THR A 87 -14.16 -13.11 -22.64
C THR A 87 -15.07 -12.00 -22.15
N GLN A 88 -15.48 -11.08 -23.04
CA GLN A 88 -16.43 -10.03 -22.69
C GLN A 88 -17.80 -10.61 -22.26
N THR A 89 -18.31 -11.59 -23.01
CA THR A 89 -19.57 -12.29 -22.67
C THR A 89 -19.48 -12.95 -21.28
N ALA A 90 -18.36 -13.59 -20.97
CA ALA A 90 -18.14 -14.21 -19.67
C ALA A 90 -18.07 -13.18 -18.52
N LEU A 91 -17.40 -12.03 -18.74
CA LEU A 91 -17.37 -10.94 -17.76
C LEU A 91 -18.76 -10.34 -17.49
N GLU A 92 -19.59 -10.18 -18.52
CA GLU A 92 -20.98 -9.74 -18.39
C GLU A 92 -21.81 -10.73 -17.57
N SER A 93 -21.65 -12.05 -17.82
CA SER A 93 -22.27 -13.10 -17.00
C SER A 93 -21.84 -13.03 -15.53
N VAL A 94 -20.54 -12.83 -15.26
CA VAL A 94 -20.03 -12.63 -13.90
C VAL A 94 -20.64 -11.41 -13.24
N ALA A 95 -20.75 -10.29 -13.96
CA ALA A 95 -21.36 -9.06 -13.45
C ALA A 95 -22.84 -9.27 -13.06
N THR A 96 -23.62 -9.99 -13.89
CA THR A 96 -24.99 -10.35 -13.56
C THR A 96 -25.08 -11.23 -12.30
N LYS A 97 -24.27 -12.31 -12.23
CA LYS A 97 -24.24 -13.19 -11.05
C LYS A 97 -23.87 -12.45 -9.76
N ARG A 98 -22.88 -11.55 -9.84
CA ARG A 98 -22.44 -10.71 -8.73
C ARG A 98 -23.50 -9.70 -8.30
N SER A 99 -24.22 -9.09 -9.25
CA SER A 99 -25.34 -8.18 -8.98
C SER A 99 -26.47 -8.87 -8.23
N ASP A 100 -26.85 -10.07 -8.65
CA ASP A 100 -27.91 -10.84 -7.98
C ASP A 100 -27.47 -11.37 -6.62
N ALA A 101 -26.21 -11.80 -6.49
CA ALA A 101 -25.61 -12.14 -5.21
C ALA A 101 -25.61 -10.95 -4.24
N LEU A 102 -25.28 -9.74 -4.71
CA LEU A 102 -25.26 -8.54 -3.90
C LEU A 102 -26.64 -8.21 -3.34
N LYS A 103 -27.69 -8.19 -4.18
CA LYS A 103 -29.09 -7.99 -3.75
C LYS A 103 -29.50 -8.98 -2.65
N LYS A 104 -29.10 -10.25 -2.83
CA LYS A 104 -29.39 -11.30 -1.85
C LYS A 104 -28.68 -11.04 -0.53
N LEU A 105 -27.37 -10.77 -0.57
CA LEU A 105 -26.56 -10.57 0.64
C LEU A 105 -26.97 -9.32 1.41
N ASP A 106 -27.29 -8.22 0.73
CA ASP A 106 -27.63 -6.95 1.39
C ASP A 106 -28.96 -7.00 2.16
N SER A 107 -29.83 -7.95 1.85
CA SER A 107 -31.06 -8.19 2.61
C SER A 107 -30.84 -8.91 3.96
N LEU A 108 -29.64 -9.41 4.23
CA LEU A 108 -29.35 -10.32 5.34
C LEU A 108 -28.61 -9.63 6.51
N THR A 109 -28.75 -10.20 7.71
CA THR A 109 -27.95 -9.78 8.86
C THR A 109 -26.46 -10.07 8.64
N ASN A 110 -25.59 -9.42 9.42
CA ASN A 110 -24.13 -9.61 9.32
C ASN A 110 -23.68 -11.09 9.46
N LYS A 111 -24.36 -11.86 10.30
CA LYS A 111 -24.05 -13.28 10.56
C LYS A 111 -24.51 -14.14 9.39
N GLU A 112 -25.74 -13.94 8.92
CA GLU A 112 -26.31 -14.67 7.79
C GLU A 112 -25.56 -14.38 6.49
N ARG A 113 -25.17 -13.13 6.24
CA ARG A 113 -24.37 -12.74 5.08
C ARG A 113 -23.13 -13.59 4.89
N ARG A 114 -22.39 -13.85 5.98
CA ARG A 114 -21.14 -14.61 5.90
C ARG A 114 -21.38 -16.06 5.52
N GLU A 115 -22.41 -16.68 6.05
CA GLU A 115 -22.74 -18.07 5.74
C GLU A 115 -23.37 -18.19 4.34
N GLU A 116 -24.16 -17.20 3.92
CA GLU A 116 -24.76 -17.18 2.60
C GLU A 116 -23.75 -16.92 1.48
N ALA A 117 -22.75 -16.06 1.70
CA ALA A 117 -21.67 -15.82 0.75
C ALA A 117 -20.92 -17.12 0.39
N LYS A 118 -20.77 -18.05 1.34
CA LYS A 118 -20.15 -19.37 1.11
C LYS A 118 -21.03 -20.31 0.28
N ARG A 119 -22.32 -20.01 0.11
CA ARG A 119 -23.32 -20.83 -0.59
C ARG A 119 -23.72 -20.27 -1.95
N LEU A 120 -23.16 -19.12 -2.35
CA LEU A 120 -23.37 -18.58 -3.68
C LEU A 120 -22.99 -19.59 -4.76
N GLY A 121 -23.70 -19.50 -5.90
CA GLY A 121 -23.39 -20.31 -7.07
C GLY A 121 -21.95 -20.09 -7.53
N LEU A 122 -21.31 -21.18 -7.96
CA LEU A 122 -19.94 -21.13 -8.46
C LEU A 122 -19.89 -20.43 -9.82
N LEU A 123 -18.79 -19.73 -10.08
CA LEU A 123 -18.44 -19.34 -11.45
C LEU A 123 -18.05 -20.60 -12.27
N THR A 124 -18.23 -20.54 -13.59
CA THR A 124 -17.69 -21.55 -14.52
C THR A 124 -16.18 -21.38 -14.68
N ALA A 125 -15.51 -22.32 -15.36
CA ALA A 125 -14.08 -22.19 -15.66
C ALA A 125 -13.81 -20.95 -16.52
N GLU A 126 -14.62 -20.77 -17.55
CA GLU A 126 -14.52 -19.68 -18.52
C GLU A 126 -14.74 -18.31 -17.85
N GLU A 127 -15.66 -18.25 -16.87
CA GLU A 127 -15.88 -17.05 -16.07
C GLU A 127 -14.73 -16.73 -15.13
N VAL A 128 -14.09 -17.75 -14.54
CA VAL A 128 -12.88 -17.58 -13.72
C VAL A 128 -11.75 -17.05 -14.58
N ASP A 129 -11.50 -17.67 -15.73
CA ASP A 129 -10.47 -17.21 -16.67
C ASP A 129 -10.75 -15.78 -17.10
N ALA A 130 -11.98 -15.46 -17.49
CA ALA A 130 -12.32 -14.11 -17.88
C ALA A 130 -12.03 -13.07 -16.79
N VAL A 131 -12.28 -13.39 -15.52
CA VAL A 131 -11.95 -12.52 -14.38
C VAL A 131 -10.44 -12.41 -14.17
N LEU A 132 -9.70 -13.53 -14.24
CA LEU A 132 -8.26 -13.54 -14.02
C LEU A 132 -7.50 -12.81 -15.13
N HIS A 133 -7.93 -12.93 -16.39
CA HIS A 133 -7.27 -12.30 -17.53
C HIS A 133 -7.75 -10.86 -17.79
N ALA A 134 -8.74 -10.35 -17.04
CA ALA A 134 -9.36 -9.04 -17.31
C ALA A 134 -8.41 -7.84 -17.21
N LYS A 135 -7.38 -7.93 -16.37
CA LYS A 135 -6.41 -6.85 -16.09
C LYS A 135 -4.96 -7.29 -16.33
N GLU A 136 -4.75 -8.39 -17.04
CA GLU A 136 -3.39 -8.83 -17.32
C GLU A 136 -2.71 -7.92 -18.33
N ASN A 137 -1.41 -7.74 -18.16
CA ASN A 137 -0.58 -7.01 -19.10
C ASN A 137 0.82 -7.61 -19.14
N SER A 138 1.41 -7.64 -20.34
CA SER A 138 2.75 -8.18 -20.58
C SER A 138 3.48 -7.31 -21.60
N TRP A 139 4.70 -6.89 -21.28
CA TRP A 139 5.54 -6.15 -22.21
C TRP A 139 7.02 -6.44 -21.99
N PHE A 140 7.84 -6.04 -22.95
CA PHE A 140 9.28 -6.11 -22.86
C PHE A 140 9.87 -4.72 -22.72
N ILE A 141 10.96 -4.63 -21.96
CA ILE A 141 11.78 -3.42 -21.87
C ILE A 141 13.13 -3.75 -22.51
N GLU A 142 13.40 -3.09 -23.63
CA GLU A 142 14.63 -3.24 -24.38
C GLU A 142 15.76 -2.41 -23.75
N PRO A 143 16.99 -2.94 -23.68
CA PRO A 143 18.14 -2.19 -23.17
C PRO A 143 18.56 -1.09 -24.15
N VAL A 144 18.94 0.08 -23.62
CA VAL A 144 19.38 1.25 -24.40
C VAL A 144 20.71 0.99 -25.12
N ALA A 145 21.66 0.28 -24.49
CA ALA A 145 22.94 -0.05 -25.10
C ALA A 145 23.59 -1.28 -24.45
N GLY A 146 23.37 -2.46 -25.02
CA GLY A 146 23.85 -3.73 -24.44
C GLY A 146 23.22 -4.05 -23.09
N GLY A 147 23.32 -5.31 -22.68
CA GLY A 147 22.65 -5.81 -21.48
C GLY A 147 21.38 -6.57 -21.79
N SER A 148 20.64 -6.83 -20.73
CA SER A 148 19.61 -7.86 -20.73
C SER A 148 18.21 -7.27 -20.82
N ARG A 149 17.44 -7.75 -21.79
CA ARG A 149 16.01 -7.45 -21.92
C ARG A 149 15.25 -7.88 -20.66
N LEU A 150 14.29 -7.09 -20.25
CA LEU A 150 13.34 -7.44 -19.19
C LEU A 150 12.01 -7.84 -19.81
N ARG A 151 11.37 -8.88 -19.28
CA ARG A 151 9.95 -9.14 -19.50
C ARG A 151 9.19 -8.75 -18.24
N VAL A 152 8.13 -7.98 -18.39
CA VAL A 152 7.30 -7.53 -17.29
C VAL A 152 5.90 -8.07 -17.48
N ASP A 153 5.41 -8.80 -16.49
CA ASP A 153 4.05 -9.32 -16.44
C ASP A 153 3.35 -8.73 -15.20
N THR A 154 2.20 -8.09 -15.39
CA THR A 154 1.40 -7.51 -14.30
C THR A 154 -0.03 -7.98 -14.36
N ASN A 155 -0.68 -8.09 -13.21
CA ASN A 155 -2.11 -8.33 -13.13
C ASN A 155 -2.69 -7.86 -11.79
N GLN A 156 -4.01 -7.58 -11.76
CA GLN A 156 -4.75 -7.22 -10.56
C GLN A 156 -6.11 -7.91 -10.51
N VAL A 157 -6.48 -8.47 -9.36
CA VAL A 157 -7.83 -9.00 -9.08
C VAL A 157 -8.42 -8.28 -7.88
N SER A 158 -9.57 -7.64 -8.07
CA SER A 158 -10.19 -6.84 -7.02
C SER A 158 -11.03 -7.67 -6.04
N SER A 159 -11.01 -7.21 -4.80
CA SER A 159 -11.93 -7.50 -3.70
C SER A 159 -12.74 -6.28 -3.30
N ASN A 160 -12.20 -5.08 -3.49
CA ASN A 160 -12.91 -3.82 -3.34
C ASN A 160 -13.48 -3.31 -4.67
N ASP A 161 -14.48 -2.45 -4.59
CA ASP A 161 -14.96 -1.65 -5.73
C ASP A 161 -15.26 -0.22 -5.26
N PRO A 162 -14.48 0.78 -5.71
CA PRO A 162 -13.29 0.65 -6.58
C PRO A 162 -12.14 -0.14 -5.93
N LEU A 163 -11.25 -0.69 -6.75
CA LEU A 163 -9.98 -1.29 -6.33
C LEU A 163 -9.15 -0.26 -5.56
N GLU A 164 -8.57 -0.64 -4.42
CA GLU A 164 -7.72 0.27 -3.63
C GLU A 164 -6.23 0.14 -3.98
N ASP A 165 -5.80 -1.00 -4.51
CA ASP A 165 -4.45 -1.23 -5.02
C ASP A 165 -4.14 -0.52 -6.35
N TYR A 166 -2.92 0.02 -6.48
CA TYR A 166 -2.37 0.53 -7.74
C TYR A 166 -1.01 -0.07 -8.05
N LEU A 167 -0.79 -0.38 -9.33
CA LEU A 167 0.53 -0.66 -9.88
C LEU A 167 1.02 0.56 -10.66
N ALA A 168 2.32 0.84 -10.58
CA ALA A 168 2.94 1.86 -11.44
C ALA A 168 4.35 1.44 -11.86
N TRP A 169 4.70 1.85 -13.08
CA TRP A 169 6.02 1.65 -13.67
C TRP A 169 6.48 2.94 -14.37
N THR A 170 7.79 3.21 -14.33
CA THR A 170 8.40 4.25 -15.15
C THR A 170 9.85 3.94 -15.47
N THR A 171 10.34 4.39 -16.61
CA THR A 171 11.77 4.42 -16.91
C THR A 171 12.33 5.75 -16.41
N LEU A 172 13.33 5.69 -15.53
CA LEU A 172 13.90 6.87 -14.91
C LEU A 172 14.84 7.57 -15.89
N SER A 173 14.55 8.83 -16.17
CA SER A 173 15.21 9.64 -17.20
C SER A 173 16.51 10.29 -16.72
N SER A 174 16.68 10.43 -15.41
CA SER A 174 17.85 11.07 -14.81
C SER A 174 19.12 10.19 -14.95
N ASN A 175 20.10 10.69 -15.73
CA ASN A 175 21.45 10.14 -15.97
C ASN A 175 21.61 8.98 -16.98
N ALA A 176 20.69 8.79 -17.94
CA ALA A 176 20.91 7.95 -19.13
C ALA A 176 21.28 6.46 -18.86
N THR A 177 20.73 5.86 -17.81
CA THR A 177 20.96 4.45 -17.45
C THR A 177 19.69 3.60 -17.65
N ASN A 178 19.83 2.31 -17.94
CA ASN A 178 18.74 1.32 -18.02
C ASN A 178 18.07 1.07 -16.65
N ARG A 179 17.44 2.10 -16.08
CA ARG A 179 16.88 2.10 -14.74
C ARG A 179 15.37 2.22 -14.80
N HIS A 180 14.69 1.25 -14.20
CA HIS A 180 13.25 1.14 -14.23
C HIS A 180 12.70 1.04 -12.81
N MET A 181 11.70 1.87 -12.51
CA MET A 181 10.95 1.83 -11.27
C MET A 181 9.71 0.97 -11.48
N PHE A 182 9.49 0.01 -10.59
CA PHE A 182 8.27 -0.78 -10.48
C PHE A 182 7.70 -0.61 -9.08
N SER A 183 6.37 -0.59 -8.95
CA SER A 183 5.76 -0.34 -7.64
C SER A 183 4.38 -0.96 -7.50
N VAL A 184 4.04 -1.27 -6.25
CA VAL A 184 2.69 -1.55 -5.78
C VAL A 184 2.36 -0.61 -4.63
N PHE A 185 1.18 -0.02 -4.68
CA PHE A 185 0.60 0.83 -3.66
C PHE A 185 -0.70 0.18 -3.21
N ASP A 186 -0.67 -0.46 -2.05
CA ASP A 186 -1.81 -1.12 -1.44
C ASP A 186 -2.60 -0.08 -0.66
N GLY A 187 -3.80 0.26 -1.13
CA GLY A 187 -4.60 1.35 -0.60
C GLY A 187 -5.57 0.87 0.47
N HIS A 188 -5.84 1.73 1.44
CA HIS A 188 -6.87 1.46 2.44
C HIS A 188 -7.60 2.74 2.85
N ALA A 189 -8.82 2.55 3.36
CA ALA A 189 -9.71 3.65 3.70
C ALA A 189 -10.07 4.55 2.49
N GLY A 190 -10.13 3.95 1.31
CA GLY A 190 -10.27 4.61 0.02
C GLY A 190 -9.00 4.52 -0.82
N TYR A 191 -9.17 4.69 -2.12
CA TYR A 191 -8.13 4.51 -3.13
C TYR A 191 -7.27 5.76 -3.40
N LEU A 192 -7.68 6.92 -2.87
CA LEU A 192 -7.14 8.24 -3.26
C LEU A 192 -5.64 8.40 -2.97
N CYS A 193 -5.16 7.89 -1.83
CA CYS A 193 -3.73 7.93 -1.50
C CYS A 193 -2.91 7.10 -2.51
N ALA A 194 -3.29 5.85 -2.72
CA ALA A 194 -2.62 4.94 -3.66
C ALA A 194 -2.61 5.49 -5.10
N GLU A 195 -3.74 6.07 -5.55
CA GLU A 195 -3.85 6.72 -6.85
C GLU A 195 -2.85 7.87 -7.01
N GLN A 196 -2.72 8.73 -6.00
CA GLN A 196 -1.77 9.85 -6.02
C GLN A 196 -0.32 9.36 -6.03
N LEU A 197 -0.01 8.30 -5.28
CA LEU A 197 1.34 7.70 -5.28
C LEU A 197 1.68 7.13 -6.65
N ALA A 198 0.78 6.31 -7.23
CA ALA A 198 0.96 5.73 -8.55
C ALA A 198 1.21 6.79 -9.64
N ALA A 199 0.51 7.92 -9.56
CA ALA A 199 0.64 9.00 -10.54
C ALA A 199 1.89 9.89 -10.36
N ARG A 200 2.50 9.94 -9.18
CA ARG A 200 3.51 10.98 -8.84
C ARG A 200 4.84 10.43 -8.35
N MET A 201 4.91 9.15 -7.93
CA MET A 201 6.13 8.56 -7.37
C MET A 201 7.29 8.58 -8.36
N GLY A 202 7.05 8.17 -9.61
CA GLY A 202 8.07 8.15 -10.67
C GLY A 202 8.68 9.53 -10.93
N PRO A 203 7.87 10.55 -11.28
CA PRO A 203 8.36 11.91 -11.48
C PRO A 203 9.09 12.50 -10.26
N MET A 204 8.60 12.26 -9.03
CA MET A 204 9.27 12.73 -7.81
C MET A 204 10.60 12.01 -7.57
N LEU A 205 10.70 10.72 -7.93
CA LEU A 205 11.94 9.95 -7.82
C LEU A 205 13.00 10.46 -8.82
N ASP A 206 12.61 10.70 -10.07
CA ASP A 206 13.50 11.30 -11.07
C ASP A 206 13.99 12.68 -10.62
N LYS A 207 13.09 13.51 -10.07
CA LYS A 207 13.47 14.80 -9.50
C LYS A 207 14.42 14.67 -8.32
N SER A 208 14.22 13.68 -7.46
CA SER A 208 15.09 13.39 -6.32
C SER A 208 16.49 13.00 -6.77
N LEU A 209 16.61 12.14 -7.78
CA LEU A 209 17.88 11.75 -8.39
C LEU A 209 18.60 12.94 -9.04
N GLU A 210 17.87 13.78 -9.78
CA GLU A 210 18.41 15.00 -10.38
C GLU A 210 18.99 15.96 -9.32
N VAL A 211 18.21 16.25 -8.27
CA VAL A 211 18.64 17.14 -7.18
C VAL A 211 19.87 16.58 -6.46
N ILE A 212 19.90 15.26 -6.21
CA ILE A 212 21.06 14.60 -5.60
C ILE A 212 22.30 14.74 -6.48
N ALA A 213 22.18 14.52 -7.79
CA ALA A 213 23.30 14.70 -8.73
C ALA A 213 23.80 16.15 -8.71
N GLN A 214 22.91 17.14 -8.74
CA GLN A 214 23.28 18.55 -8.63
C GLN A 214 23.97 18.89 -7.30
N LEU A 215 23.52 18.32 -6.18
CA LEU A 215 24.15 18.49 -4.88
C LEU A 215 25.55 17.84 -4.82
N ALA A 216 25.76 16.71 -5.49
CA ALA A 216 27.07 16.07 -5.60
C ALA A 216 28.05 16.94 -6.40
N GLU A 217 27.62 17.53 -7.50
CA GLU A 217 28.43 18.47 -8.31
C GLU A 217 28.77 19.75 -7.54
N LEU A 218 27.85 20.25 -6.70
CA LEU A 218 28.12 21.37 -5.79
C LEU A 218 29.22 21.02 -4.77
N LYS A 219 29.19 19.82 -4.19
CA LYS A 219 30.22 19.36 -3.24
C LYS A 219 31.62 19.29 -3.88
N LYS A 220 31.69 19.01 -5.19
CA LYS A 220 32.93 19.02 -5.98
C LYS A 220 33.40 20.43 -6.38
N GLY A 221 32.64 21.48 -6.06
CA GLY A 221 32.94 22.86 -6.43
C GLY A 221 32.73 23.17 -7.92
N ILE A 222 32.03 22.29 -8.65
CA ILE A 222 31.91 22.38 -10.12
C ILE A 222 30.85 23.40 -10.53
N LYS A 223 29.68 23.39 -9.88
CA LYS A 223 28.55 24.29 -10.22
C LYS A 223 27.72 24.59 -8.99
N LYS A 224 27.24 25.83 -8.87
CA LYS A 224 26.23 26.20 -7.86
C LYS A 224 24.83 26.03 -8.49
N PRO A 225 24.07 24.99 -8.15
CA PRO A 225 22.72 24.83 -8.68
C PRO A 225 21.79 25.91 -8.13
N GLU A 226 20.95 26.45 -9.00
CA GLU A 226 19.78 27.25 -8.61
C GLU A 226 18.59 26.30 -8.48
N PHE A 227 18.21 26.03 -7.24
CA PHE A 227 17.02 25.22 -6.94
C PHE A 227 15.78 26.10 -6.95
N GLU A 228 14.73 25.65 -7.64
CA GLU A 228 13.43 26.32 -7.62
C GLU A 228 12.84 26.34 -6.20
N ALA A 229 11.84 27.19 -5.97
CA ALA A 229 11.19 27.28 -4.65
C ALA A 229 10.60 25.92 -4.21
N GLY A 230 10.07 25.13 -5.14
CA GLY A 230 9.55 23.78 -4.88
C GLY A 230 10.63 22.79 -4.43
N ASP A 231 11.85 22.91 -4.93
CA ASP A 231 12.95 21.97 -4.66
C ASP A 231 13.59 22.15 -3.29
N LYS A 232 13.37 23.30 -2.63
CA LYS A 232 14.00 23.63 -1.35
C LYS A 232 13.63 22.64 -0.23
N ALA A 233 12.38 22.17 -0.22
CA ALA A 233 11.93 21.16 0.74
C ALA A 233 12.65 19.82 0.52
N LEU A 234 12.70 19.38 -0.74
CA LEU A 234 13.41 18.18 -1.16
C LEU A 234 14.91 18.23 -0.81
N VAL A 235 15.60 19.34 -1.13
CA VAL A 235 17.02 19.55 -0.77
C VAL A 235 17.23 19.49 0.74
N LYS A 236 16.34 20.08 1.54
CA LYS A 236 16.43 20.02 3.01
C LYS A 236 16.31 18.58 3.50
N THR A 237 15.35 17.84 2.97
CA THR A 237 15.13 16.42 3.30
C THR A 237 16.35 15.58 2.92
N ILE A 238 16.88 15.72 1.70
CA ILE A 238 18.08 15.00 1.24
C ILE A 238 19.25 15.26 2.19
N ARG A 239 19.56 16.54 2.47
CA ARG A 239 20.66 16.89 3.38
C ARG A 239 20.45 16.34 4.80
N GLN A 240 19.20 16.25 5.26
CA GLN A 240 18.90 15.63 6.55
C GLN A 240 19.19 14.14 6.53
N ILE A 241 18.73 13.41 5.51
CA ILE A 241 18.99 11.98 5.37
C ILE A 241 20.49 11.72 5.25
N GLU A 242 21.23 12.50 4.48
CA GLU A 242 22.70 12.37 4.38
C GLU A 242 23.40 12.50 5.75
N ARG A 243 22.91 13.40 6.62
CA ARG A 243 23.47 13.54 7.98
C ARG A 243 23.14 12.35 8.88
N GLU A 244 21.95 11.77 8.72
CA GLU A 244 21.50 10.61 9.50
C GLU A 244 22.18 9.31 9.04
N ALA A 245 22.32 9.13 7.73
CA ALA A 245 22.81 7.91 7.11
C ALA A 245 24.34 7.79 7.11
N GLY A 246 25.06 8.90 7.30
CA GLY A 246 26.52 8.94 7.13
C GLY A 246 26.93 8.78 5.66
N LEU A 247 28.20 8.42 5.43
CA LEU A 247 28.81 8.34 4.08
C LEU A 247 28.42 7.09 3.26
N ASN A 248 27.55 6.22 3.78
CA ASN A 248 27.37 4.86 3.23
C ASN A 248 26.23 4.70 2.22
N TRP A 249 25.44 5.75 1.99
CA TRP A 249 24.32 5.69 1.05
C TRP A 249 24.74 6.26 -0.30
N ASP A 250 24.54 5.48 -1.36
CA ASP A 250 24.64 5.96 -2.73
C ASP A 250 23.33 6.66 -3.16
N HIS A 251 23.31 7.16 -4.39
CA HIS A 251 22.27 8.10 -4.83
C HIS A 251 20.86 7.49 -4.86
N VAL A 252 20.69 6.20 -5.17
CA VAL A 252 19.36 5.58 -5.34
C VAL A 252 18.64 5.37 -4.00
N PRO A 253 19.22 4.73 -2.97
CA PRO A 253 18.64 4.68 -1.63
C PRO A 253 18.27 6.07 -1.08
N LEU A 254 19.18 7.04 -1.25
CA LEU A 254 18.98 8.41 -0.79
C LEU A 254 17.79 9.07 -1.50
N ALA A 255 17.71 8.90 -2.83
CA ALA A 255 16.61 9.40 -3.64
C ALA A 255 15.29 8.78 -3.18
N LEU A 256 15.19 7.44 -3.11
CA LEU A 256 13.97 6.74 -2.69
C LEU A 256 13.48 7.21 -1.32
N THR A 257 14.39 7.33 -0.34
CA THR A 257 14.02 7.78 1.00
C THR A 257 13.53 9.22 0.99
N ALA A 258 14.21 10.11 0.25
CA ALA A 258 13.78 11.49 0.10
C ALA A 258 12.42 11.60 -0.63
N THR A 259 12.22 10.83 -1.69
CA THR A 259 10.97 10.77 -2.46
C THR A 259 9.82 10.37 -1.55
N PHE A 260 9.93 9.27 -0.81
CA PHE A 260 8.88 8.80 0.09
C PHE A 260 8.51 9.83 1.16
N ILE A 261 9.52 10.44 1.81
CA ILE A 261 9.27 11.45 2.85
C ILE A 261 8.60 12.70 2.27
N ASN A 262 9.05 13.19 1.11
CA ASN A 262 8.46 14.39 0.52
C ASN A 262 7.08 14.13 -0.08
N MET A 263 6.84 12.97 -0.70
CA MET A 263 5.52 12.57 -1.18
C MET A 263 4.50 12.56 -0.04
N ASP A 264 4.82 11.95 1.09
CA ASP A 264 3.94 11.94 2.26
C ASP A 264 3.77 13.33 2.87
N TYR A 265 4.84 14.13 2.92
CA TYR A 265 4.75 15.51 3.36
C TYR A 265 3.76 16.30 2.50
N GLU A 266 3.83 16.19 1.18
CA GLU A 266 2.91 16.88 0.26
C GLU A 266 1.46 16.41 0.43
N LEU A 267 1.24 15.09 0.51
CA LEU A 267 -0.10 14.51 0.66
C LEU A 267 -0.74 14.84 2.02
N VAL A 268 0.05 14.96 3.09
CA VAL A 268 -0.47 15.07 4.45
C VAL A 268 -0.33 16.47 5.02
N THR A 269 0.90 17.00 5.09
CA THR A 269 1.18 18.27 5.76
C THR A 269 1.01 19.45 4.80
N GLY A 270 1.52 19.33 3.57
CA GLY A 270 1.39 20.33 2.51
C GLY A 270 -0.07 20.55 2.14
N ALA A 271 -0.83 19.47 1.91
CA ALA A 271 -2.26 19.53 1.64
C ALA A 271 -3.05 20.23 2.76
N LEU A 272 -2.77 19.92 4.03
CA LEU A 272 -3.41 20.59 5.17
C LEU A 272 -3.08 22.10 5.21
N ALA A 273 -1.81 22.46 5.00
CA ALA A 273 -1.38 23.85 4.97
C ALA A 273 -2.05 24.63 3.82
N GLU A 274 -2.13 24.03 2.64
CA GLU A 274 -2.79 24.64 1.48
C GLU A 274 -4.28 24.81 1.72
N PHE A 275 -4.96 23.79 2.26
CA PHE A 275 -6.37 23.88 2.60
C PHE A 275 -6.64 24.98 3.63
N ARG A 276 -5.81 25.09 4.68
CA ARG A 276 -5.93 26.15 5.69
C ARG A 276 -5.72 27.56 5.12
N LYS A 277 -4.88 27.69 4.10
CA LYS A 277 -4.63 28.95 3.40
C LYS A 277 -5.77 29.34 2.48
N GLN A 278 -6.27 28.40 1.68
CA GLN A 278 -7.32 28.67 0.69
C GLN A 278 -8.73 28.68 1.29
N GLN A 279 -8.98 27.86 2.32
CA GLN A 279 -10.28 27.64 2.96
C GLN A 279 -11.43 27.31 1.97
N GLN A 280 -11.09 26.67 0.85
CA GLN A 280 -12.06 26.30 -0.19
C GLN A 280 -12.69 24.93 0.12
N LEU A 281 -13.82 24.93 0.84
CA LEU A 281 -14.54 23.71 1.21
C LEU A 281 -14.88 22.79 0.01
N MET A 282 -15.12 23.36 -1.17
CA MET A 282 -15.41 22.59 -2.39
C MET A 282 -14.23 21.72 -2.86
N ARG A 283 -13.00 22.09 -2.51
CA ARG A 283 -11.78 21.33 -2.86
C ARG A 283 -11.30 20.43 -1.73
N MET A 284 -12.07 20.31 -0.64
CA MET A 284 -11.60 19.58 0.53
C MET A 284 -11.35 18.10 0.24
N ASP A 285 -12.20 17.46 -0.58
CA ASP A 285 -12.03 16.04 -0.91
C ASP A 285 -10.82 15.81 -1.81
N GLU A 286 -10.61 16.68 -2.81
CA GLU A 286 -9.45 16.66 -3.70
C GLU A 286 -8.14 16.84 -2.92
N LEU A 287 -8.10 17.86 -2.04
CA LEU A 287 -6.89 18.21 -1.32
C LEU A 287 -6.60 17.27 -0.15
N LEU A 288 -7.60 16.94 0.67
CA LEU A 288 -7.41 16.21 1.93
C LEU A 288 -7.80 14.73 1.83
N GLY A 289 -8.57 14.31 0.83
CA GLY A 289 -8.95 12.90 0.65
C GLY A 289 -7.74 11.95 0.54
N PRO A 290 -6.68 12.28 -0.22
CA PRO A 290 -5.44 11.51 -0.22
C PRO A 290 -4.73 11.47 1.14
N ALA A 291 -4.89 12.50 1.98
CA ALA A 291 -4.36 12.51 3.34
C ALA A 291 -5.16 11.60 4.27
N VAL A 292 -6.48 11.52 4.09
CA VAL A 292 -7.38 10.75 4.95
C VAL A 292 -7.33 9.26 4.65
N SER A 293 -7.33 8.88 3.37
CA SER A 293 -6.97 7.52 2.96
C SER A 293 -5.50 7.24 3.26
N GLY A 294 -5.11 5.98 3.25
CA GLY A 294 -3.72 5.57 3.43
C GLY A 294 -3.30 4.60 2.35
N SER A 295 -2.00 4.38 2.27
CA SER A 295 -1.47 3.35 1.38
C SER A 295 -0.09 2.86 1.85
N CYS A 296 0.13 1.55 1.75
CA CYS A 296 1.48 1.00 1.72
C CYS A 296 2.15 1.40 0.40
N GLY A 297 3.48 1.45 0.38
CA GLY A 297 4.24 1.73 -0.83
C GLY A 297 5.48 0.86 -0.88
N LEU A 298 5.54 0.02 -1.90
CA LEU A 298 6.70 -0.81 -2.21
C LEU A 298 7.20 -0.43 -3.60
N VAL A 299 8.42 0.11 -3.66
CA VAL A 299 9.05 0.57 -4.90
C VAL A 299 10.35 -0.18 -5.10
N ALA A 300 10.51 -0.84 -6.24
CA ALA A 300 11.75 -1.47 -6.68
C ALA A 300 12.34 -0.70 -7.86
N VAL A 301 13.59 -0.30 -7.73
CA VAL A 301 14.38 0.31 -8.80
C VAL A 301 15.34 -0.75 -9.31
N VAL A 302 15.13 -1.20 -10.54
CA VAL A 302 15.99 -2.17 -11.24
C VAL A 302 16.90 -1.41 -12.19
N ASP A 303 18.20 -1.50 -11.97
CA ASP A 303 19.24 -0.92 -12.80
C ASP A 303 19.98 -2.05 -13.51
N THR A 304 19.67 -2.29 -14.80
CA THR A 304 20.23 -3.43 -15.53
C THR A 304 21.68 -3.19 -15.96
N GLU A 305 22.11 -1.93 -16.01
CA GLU A 305 23.50 -1.57 -16.31
C GLU A 305 24.39 -1.76 -15.09
N ALA A 306 23.98 -1.21 -13.93
CA ALA A 306 24.68 -1.40 -12.67
C ALA A 306 24.53 -2.82 -12.10
N LYS A 307 23.65 -3.65 -12.72
CA LYS A 307 23.24 -4.96 -12.21
C LYS A 307 22.82 -4.87 -10.75
N GLU A 308 21.85 -4.02 -10.48
CA GLU A 308 21.41 -3.73 -9.12
C GLU A 308 19.88 -3.65 -9.02
N VAL A 309 19.36 -4.07 -7.88
CA VAL A 309 18.00 -3.75 -7.46
C VAL A 309 18.01 -3.08 -6.08
N VAL A 310 17.33 -1.94 -5.98
CA VAL A 310 17.09 -1.24 -4.71
C VAL A 310 15.60 -1.21 -4.44
N VAL A 311 15.18 -1.75 -3.29
CA VAL A 311 13.78 -1.82 -2.88
C VAL A 311 13.55 -0.93 -1.67
N ALA A 312 12.57 -0.05 -1.77
CA ALA A 312 12.05 0.77 -0.68
C ALA A 312 10.66 0.26 -0.27
N ASN A 313 10.51 -0.13 0.99
CA ASN A 313 9.22 -0.58 1.53
C ASN A 313 8.71 0.32 2.66
N THR A 314 7.44 0.71 2.57
CA THR A 314 6.63 1.38 3.58
C THR A 314 5.32 0.61 3.70
N GLY A 315 5.18 -0.28 4.68
CA GLY A 315 3.99 -1.12 4.87
C GLY A 315 4.27 -2.62 4.76
N ASP A 316 3.25 -3.39 4.41
CA ASP A 316 3.20 -4.86 4.42
C ASP A 316 3.09 -5.51 3.04
N SER A 317 3.13 -4.72 1.95
CA SER A 317 3.47 -5.25 0.63
C SER A 317 4.90 -5.82 0.62
N ARG A 318 5.17 -6.80 -0.25
CA ARG A 318 6.47 -7.51 -0.24
C ARG A 318 7.10 -7.69 -1.63
N ALA A 319 8.44 -7.61 -1.65
CA ALA A 319 9.27 -7.91 -2.81
C ALA A 319 10.10 -9.17 -2.55
N LEU A 320 10.10 -10.11 -3.50
CA LEU A 320 10.90 -11.33 -3.48
C LEU A 320 11.76 -11.45 -4.75
N LEU A 321 12.96 -11.99 -4.60
CA LEU A 321 13.83 -12.37 -5.70
C LEU A 321 13.86 -13.89 -5.83
N GLY A 322 13.58 -14.38 -7.04
CA GLY A 322 13.70 -15.78 -7.43
C GLY A 322 15.10 -16.08 -7.94
N VAL A 323 15.87 -16.84 -7.16
CA VAL A 323 17.25 -17.23 -7.47
C VAL A 323 17.29 -18.70 -7.88
N ARG A 324 17.83 -18.99 -9.05
CA ARG A 324 18.07 -20.36 -9.53
C ARG A 324 19.49 -20.78 -9.18
N LEU A 325 19.62 -21.68 -8.21
CA LEU A 325 20.91 -22.18 -7.76
C LEU A 325 21.52 -23.14 -8.78
N LYS A 326 22.85 -23.31 -8.72
CA LYS A 326 23.61 -24.19 -9.63
C LYS A 326 23.15 -25.66 -9.63
N ASN A 327 22.55 -26.13 -8.55
CA ASN A 327 21.98 -27.47 -8.44
C ASN A 327 20.57 -27.59 -9.08
N GLY A 328 20.08 -26.53 -9.73
CA GLY A 328 18.76 -26.45 -10.36
C GLY A 328 17.62 -26.08 -9.41
N THR A 329 17.87 -25.99 -8.09
CA THR A 329 16.82 -25.64 -7.11
C THR A 329 16.61 -24.14 -7.00
N TRP A 330 15.41 -23.75 -6.57
CA TRP A 330 15.01 -22.35 -6.44
C TRP A 330 15.06 -21.87 -4.99
N LYS A 331 15.53 -20.64 -4.80
CA LYS A 331 15.60 -19.96 -3.51
C LYS A 331 14.81 -18.66 -3.55
N ALA A 332 13.99 -18.44 -2.53
CA ALA A 332 13.37 -17.15 -2.26
C ALA A 332 14.31 -16.26 -1.45
N VAL A 333 14.60 -15.08 -1.95
CA VAL A 333 15.32 -14.03 -1.22
C VAL A 333 14.39 -12.85 -1.01
N ARG A 334 14.12 -12.48 0.25
CA ARG A 334 13.31 -11.31 0.57
C ARG A 334 14.09 -10.03 0.26
N LEU A 335 13.51 -9.17 -0.57
CA LEU A 335 14.01 -7.81 -0.85
C LEU A 335 13.25 -6.74 -0.05
N SER A 336 12.29 -7.12 0.78
CA SER A 336 11.67 -6.24 1.76
C SER A 336 11.28 -7.01 3.03
N GLN A 337 10.98 -6.26 4.08
CA GLN A 337 10.41 -6.81 5.31
C GLN A 337 9.09 -6.09 5.57
N ASP A 338 8.04 -6.85 5.82
CA ASP A 338 6.73 -6.32 6.18
C ASP A 338 6.85 -5.52 7.47
N GLN A 339 6.18 -4.37 7.49
CA GLN A 339 6.24 -3.43 8.60
C GLN A 339 4.90 -3.45 9.32
N THR A 340 4.70 -4.50 10.12
CA THR A 340 3.52 -4.73 10.96
C THR A 340 3.95 -4.96 12.41
N ALA A 341 2.97 -5.15 13.30
CA ALA A 341 3.25 -5.52 14.69
C ALA A 341 3.89 -6.92 14.86
N ASP A 342 3.91 -7.78 13.83
CA ASP A 342 4.65 -9.05 13.89
C ASP A 342 6.16 -8.84 13.67
N ASN A 343 6.59 -7.66 13.18
CA ASN A 343 8.00 -7.32 12.99
C ASN A 343 8.59 -6.74 14.28
N ALA A 344 9.49 -7.50 14.92
CA ALA A 344 10.15 -7.09 16.17
C ALA A 344 10.94 -5.78 16.05
N ASN A 345 11.52 -5.47 14.87
CA ASN A 345 12.23 -4.22 14.65
C ASN A 345 11.27 -3.02 14.62
N GLU A 346 10.08 -3.19 14.04
CA GLU A 346 9.04 -2.16 14.04
C GLU A 346 8.45 -1.96 15.44
N LEU A 347 8.18 -3.03 16.18
CA LEU A 347 7.76 -2.92 17.58
C LEU A 347 8.78 -2.14 18.41
N ALA A 348 10.07 -2.48 18.27
CA ALA A 348 11.14 -1.77 18.96
C ALA A 348 11.26 -0.31 18.53
N ARG A 349 11.03 0.00 17.24
CA ARG A 349 10.99 1.39 16.75
C ARG A 349 9.84 2.17 17.38
N MET A 350 8.62 1.65 17.30
CA MET A 350 7.41 2.28 17.84
C MET A 350 7.54 2.55 19.35
N ALA A 351 8.09 1.60 20.11
CA ALA A 351 8.34 1.77 21.54
C ALA A 351 9.37 2.88 21.86
N ARG A 352 10.38 3.07 21.00
CA ARG A 352 11.37 4.15 21.16
C ARG A 352 10.81 5.52 20.79
N GLU A 353 9.95 5.59 19.78
CA GLU A 353 9.35 6.85 19.30
C GLU A 353 8.27 7.37 20.25
N HIS A 354 7.60 6.47 20.99
CA HIS A 354 6.53 6.80 21.94
C HIS A 354 6.85 6.28 23.35
N PRO A 355 7.92 6.81 24.00
CA PRO A 355 8.32 6.32 25.30
C PRO A 355 7.23 6.60 26.34
N ARG A 356 6.86 5.57 27.10
CA ARG A 356 5.81 5.56 28.15
C ARG A 356 4.37 5.41 27.66
N GLU A 357 4.16 4.95 26.43
CA GLU A 357 2.83 4.58 25.93
C GLU A 357 2.71 3.06 25.72
N ASP A 358 1.95 2.39 26.57
CA ASP A 358 1.72 0.94 26.45
C ASP A 358 0.68 0.58 25.37
N SER A 359 -0.03 1.59 24.84
CA SER A 359 -1.14 1.42 23.89
C SER A 359 -0.78 1.67 22.43
N VAL A 360 0.50 1.95 22.12
CA VAL A 360 0.96 2.25 20.75
C VAL A 360 0.61 1.12 19.80
N ILE A 361 0.74 -0.13 20.27
CA ILE A 361 0.27 -1.33 19.59
C ILE A 361 -0.81 -1.97 20.46
N HIS A 362 -2.04 -2.01 19.95
CA HIS A 362 -3.16 -2.65 20.62
C HIS A 362 -3.77 -3.70 19.69
N ARG A 363 -3.99 -4.93 20.17
CA ARG A 363 -4.50 -6.06 19.35
C ARG A 363 -3.70 -6.29 18.06
N GLY A 364 -2.38 -6.10 18.14
CA GLY A 364 -1.48 -6.26 16.99
C GLY A 364 -1.58 -5.14 15.95
N ARG A 365 -2.22 -4.01 16.24
CA ARG A 365 -2.44 -2.89 15.31
C ARG A 365 -2.01 -1.57 15.94
N VAL A 366 -1.55 -0.62 15.13
CA VAL A 366 -1.21 0.74 15.60
C VAL A 366 -2.47 1.40 16.16
N LEU A 367 -2.41 1.75 17.44
CA LEU A 367 -3.55 2.26 18.24
C LEU A 367 -4.84 1.42 18.11
N GLY A 368 -4.71 0.14 17.78
CA GLY A 368 -5.83 -0.78 17.59
C GLY A 368 -6.53 -0.71 16.23
N GLY A 369 -6.11 0.18 15.33
CA GLY A 369 -6.77 0.42 14.04
C GLY A 369 -5.97 -0.09 12.84
N LEU A 370 -4.77 0.44 12.63
CA LEU A 370 -4.00 0.23 11.40
C LEU A 370 -3.11 -1.02 11.50
N MET A 371 -3.10 -1.83 10.45
CA MET A 371 -2.27 -3.04 10.38
C MET A 371 -0.78 -2.70 10.14
N PRO A 372 -0.42 -1.95 9.10
CA PRO A 372 0.96 -1.53 8.90
C PRO A 372 1.39 -0.48 9.94
N THR A 373 2.65 -0.55 10.37
CA THR A 373 3.30 0.43 11.25
C THR A 373 3.87 1.62 10.48
N ARG A 374 3.88 1.54 9.15
CA ARG A 374 4.34 2.56 8.21
C ARG A 374 3.38 2.66 7.04
N ALA A 375 2.99 3.86 6.65
CA ALA A 375 2.07 4.12 5.55
C ALA A 375 2.19 5.57 5.07
N PHE A 376 1.86 5.80 3.81
CA PHE A 376 1.55 7.12 3.27
C PHE A 376 0.13 7.54 3.67
N GLY A 377 -0.15 8.85 3.62
CA GLY A 377 -1.49 9.36 3.94
C GLY A 377 -1.79 9.16 5.42
N ASP A 378 -2.92 8.52 5.74
CA ASP A 378 -3.25 8.08 7.10
C ASP A 378 -3.18 9.22 8.13
N CYS A 379 -3.70 10.39 7.75
CA CYS A 379 -3.50 11.63 8.49
C CYS A 379 -4.03 11.57 9.93
N ARG A 380 -4.99 10.69 10.22
CA ARG A 380 -5.46 10.42 11.58
C ARG A 380 -4.38 9.92 12.54
N TYR A 381 -3.28 9.38 12.02
CA TYR A 381 -2.12 8.96 12.80
C TYR A 381 -1.02 10.02 12.83
N LYS A 382 -1.10 11.09 12.02
CA LYS A 382 -0.03 12.07 11.81
C LYS A 382 -0.38 13.51 12.18
N TRP A 383 -1.61 13.95 11.92
CA TRP A 383 -2.04 15.33 12.13
C TRP A 383 -2.13 15.70 13.61
N PRO A 384 -1.78 16.96 13.98
CA PRO A 384 -2.06 17.48 15.31
C PRO A 384 -3.55 17.35 15.68
N LEU A 385 -3.84 17.13 16.96
CA LEU A 385 -5.20 16.94 17.46
C LEU A 385 -6.14 18.10 17.09
N GLU A 386 -5.65 19.34 17.12
CA GLU A 386 -6.41 20.53 16.70
C GLU A 386 -6.91 20.41 15.26
N ALA A 387 -6.06 20.00 14.32
CA ALA A 387 -6.46 19.83 12.92
C ALA A 387 -7.50 18.72 12.76
N GLN A 388 -7.40 17.65 13.55
CA GLN A 388 -8.39 16.58 13.55
C GLN A 388 -9.74 17.08 14.07
N GLN A 389 -9.76 17.82 15.19
CA GLN A 389 -10.97 18.36 15.79
C GLN A 389 -11.71 19.31 14.84
N ASP A 390 -10.96 20.16 14.12
CA ASP A 390 -11.54 21.11 13.17
C ASP A 390 -12.10 20.44 11.91
N LEU A 391 -11.40 19.44 11.37
CA LEU A 391 -11.66 18.93 10.01
C LEU A 391 -12.37 17.58 9.96
N PHE A 392 -12.17 16.71 10.94
CA PHE A 392 -12.74 15.35 10.91
C PHE A 392 -14.27 15.32 10.90
N PRO A 393 -14.99 16.16 11.68
CA PRO A 393 -16.45 16.19 11.59
C PRO A 393 -16.95 16.50 10.17
N ILE A 394 -16.26 17.44 9.47
CA ILE A 394 -16.61 17.83 8.11
C ILE A 394 -16.26 16.70 7.13
N LEU A 395 -15.03 16.18 7.17
CA LEU A 395 -14.57 15.09 6.30
C LEU A 395 -15.44 13.84 6.45
N TYR A 396 -15.79 13.48 7.70
CA TYR A 396 -16.66 12.34 8.00
C TYR A 396 -18.06 12.52 7.40
N SER A 397 -18.63 13.73 7.50
CA SER A 397 -19.94 14.05 6.92
C SER A 397 -19.95 13.97 5.39
N ARG A 398 -18.78 14.15 4.76
CA ARG A 398 -18.58 14.06 3.31
C ARG A 398 -18.25 12.65 2.81
N GLY A 399 -18.23 11.65 3.69
CA GLY A 399 -18.02 10.25 3.30
C GLY A 399 -16.64 9.68 3.60
N HIS A 400 -15.68 10.49 4.07
CA HIS A 400 -14.38 9.99 4.52
C HIS A 400 -14.51 9.33 5.90
N ARG A 401 -15.06 8.11 5.94
CA ARG A 401 -15.46 7.41 7.18
C ARG A 401 -14.31 7.15 8.16
N TYR A 402 -13.07 7.21 7.69
CA TYR A 402 -11.88 7.00 8.51
C TYR A 402 -11.31 8.30 9.12
N ALA A 403 -11.88 9.47 8.79
CA ALA A 403 -11.59 10.74 9.45
C ALA A 403 -12.15 10.75 10.89
N THR A 404 -11.49 10.01 11.78
CA THR A 404 -11.85 9.88 13.20
C THR A 404 -10.57 9.84 14.03
N THR A 405 -10.58 10.44 15.21
CA THR A 405 -9.41 10.42 16.09
C THR A 405 -9.25 9.03 16.74
N PRO A 406 -8.09 8.37 16.61
CA PRO A 406 -7.83 7.11 17.30
C PRO A 406 -7.92 7.26 18.83
N PRO A 407 -8.27 6.20 19.57
CA PRO A 407 -8.13 6.21 21.03
C PRO A 407 -6.64 6.34 21.43
N ASN A 408 -6.37 6.90 22.61
CA ASN A 408 -5.02 7.06 23.16
C ASN A 408 -4.06 7.83 22.22
N TYR A 409 -4.56 8.88 21.56
CA TYR A 409 -3.78 9.73 20.66
C TYR A 409 -3.03 10.83 21.43
N VAL A 410 -1.82 10.51 21.91
CA VAL A 410 -1.03 11.32 22.85
C VAL A 410 0.18 11.99 22.19
N THR A 411 1.07 11.24 21.53
CA THR A 411 2.31 11.75 20.93
C THR A 411 2.41 11.51 19.41
N PRO A 412 1.49 12.05 18.59
CA PRO A 412 1.61 11.92 17.15
C PRO A 412 2.90 12.59 16.60
N PRO A 413 3.42 12.13 15.46
CA PRO A 413 2.88 11.10 14.57
C PRO A 413 3.18 9.66 15.01
N TYR A 414 2.23 8.73 14.81
CA TYR A 414 2.35 7.30 15.14
C TYR A 414 2.76 6.42 13.97
N VAL A 415 2.67 6.93 12.74
CA VAL A 415 2.96 6.20 11.51
C VAL A 415 3.83 7.11 10.63
N THR A 416 4.79 6.52 9.93
CA THR A 416 5.70 7.23 9.03
C THR A 416 5.66 6.63 7.64
N ALA A 417 5.84 7.46 6.61
CA ALA A 417 6.07 6.97 5.25
C ALA A 417 7.55 6.71 4.94
N ARG A 418 8.48 6.97 5.87
CA ARG A 418 9.91 6.71 5.66
C ARG A 418 10.12 5.20 5.40
N PRO A 419 10.73 4.83 4.25
CA PRO A 419 10.87 3.43 3.89
C PRO A 419 12.00 2.76 4.66
N VAL A 420 11.99 1.42 4.65
CA VAL A 420 13.19 0.60 4.86
C VAL A 420 13.74 0.25 3.47
N ILE A 421 15.03 0.47 3.28
CA ILE A 421 15.72 0.19 2.03
C ILE A 421 16.46 -1.14 2.12
N VAL A 422 16.37 -1.95 1.06
CA VAL A 422 17.23 -3.10 0.80
C VAL A 422 17.87 -2.90 -0.56
N LYS A 423 19.17 -3.17 -0.66
CA LYS A 423 19.94 -3.12 -1.91
C LYS A 423 20.55 -4.50 -2.16
N HIS A 424 20.44 -4.98 -3.38
CA HIS A 424 20.95 -6.28 -3.82
C HIS A 424 21.66 -6.14 -5.16
N MET A 425 22.87 -6.68 -5.26
CA MET A 425 23.61 -6.76 -6.52
C MET A 425 23.14 -7.99 -7.30
N LEU A 426 22.61 -7.77 -8.49
CA LEU A 426 22.13 -8.81 -9.38
C LEU A 426 23.29 -9.66 -9.91
N SER A 427 23.04 -10.96 -9.94
CA SER A 427 23.91 -12.00 -10.47
C SER A 427 23.20 -12.77 -11.58
N ASP A 428 23.94 -13.60 -12.31
CA ASP A 428 23.33 -14.43 -13.35
C ASP A 428 22.41 -15.52 -12.77
N ASP A 429 22.49 -15.83 -11.46
CA ASP A 429 21.60 -16.76 -10.78
C ASP A 429 20.21 -16.14 -10.50
N ASP A 430 20.11 -14.81 -10.53
CA ASP A 430 18.88 -14.05 -10.26
C ASP A 430 18.00 -14.01 -11.52
N LYS A 431 16.78 -14.56 -11.44
CA LYS A 431 15.93 -14.78 -12.64
C LYS A 431 14.71 -13.90 -12.73
N PHE A 432 14.08 -13.60 -11.60
CA PHE A 432 12.90 -12.74 -11.59
C PHE A 432 12.69 -12.08 -10.23
N ILE A 433 12.00 -10.93 -10.24
CA ILE A 433 11.57 -10.21 -9.05
C ILE A 433 10.04 -10.22 -9.01
N VAL A 434 9.46 -10.59 -7.87
CA VAL A 434 8.01 -10.52 -7.60
C VAL A 434 7.76 -9.33 -6.68
N ILE A 435 6.87 -8.43 -7.07
CA ILE A 435 6.44 -7.25 -6.31
C ILE A 435 4.92 -7.34 -6.17
N ALA A 436 4.40 -7.44 -4.94
CA ALA A 436 2.96 -7.62 -4.74
C ALA A 436 2.42 -7.03 -3.43
N SER A 437 1.13 -6.73 -3.41
CA SER A 437 0.36 -6.36 -2.21
C SER A 437 0.19 -7.55 -1.26
N ASP A 438 -0.27 -7.29 -0.04
CA ASP A 438 -0.41 -8.33 1.00
C ASP A 438 -1.46 -9.39 0.62
N GLY A 439 -2.44 -9.06 -0.22
CA GLY A 439 -3.45 -9.98 -0.72
C GLY A 439 -2.89 -11.24 -1.37
N LEU A 440 -1.67 -11.18 -1.95
CA LEU A 440 -0.94 -12.36 -2.39
C LEU A 440 -0.36 -13.15 -1.21
N TYR A 441 0.36 -12.45 -0.32
CA TYR A 441 1.16 -13.04 0.75
C TYR A 441 0.34 -13.53 1.94
N ASP A 442 -0.93 -13.13 2.01
CA ASP A 442 -1.96 -13.70 2.88
C ASP A 442 -2.38 -15.12 2.44
N GLN A 443 -2.24 -15.44 1.15
CA GLN A 443 -2.58 -16.75 0.60
C GLN A 443 -1.36 -17.68 0.47
N LEU A 444 -0.21 -17.13 0.06
CA LEU A 444 0.98 -17.92 -0.25
C LEU A 444 2.20 -17.48 0.56
N SER A 445 2.96 -18.46 1.05
CA SER A 445 4.30 -18.22 1.61
C SER A 445 5.32 -17.86 0.52
N ASP A 446 6.45 -17.27 0.91
CA ASP A 446 7.52 -16.92 -0.05
C ASP A 446 7.99 -18.10 -0.90
N ALA A 447 8.05 -19.30 -0.29
CA ALA A 447 8.45 -20.52 -0.99
C ALA A 447 7.39 -20.96 -2.01
N GLU A 448 6.10 -20.81 -1.70
CA GLU A 448 5.01 -21.11 -2.63
C GLU A 448 4.95 -20.09 -3.78
N VAL A 449 5.20 -18.81 -3.49
CA VAL A 449 5.28 -17.76 -4.51
C VAL A 449 6.42 -18.05 -5.50
N ILE A 450 7.64 -18.22 -4.99
CA ILE A 450 8.80 -18.51 -5.86
C ILE A 450 8.62 -19.85 -6.57
N GLY A 451 8.07 -20.86 -5.89
CA GLY A 451 7.79 -22.16 -6.50
C GLY A 451 6.78 -22.10 -7.65
N SER A 452 5.77 -21.23 -7.57
CA SER A 452 4.80 -21.06 -8.67
C SER A 452 5.42 -20.31 -9.84
N VAL A 453 6.13 -19.21 -9.59
CA VAL A 453 6.75 -18.42 -10.67
C VAL A 453 7.91 -19.17 -11.33
N SER A 454 8.65 -19.98 -10.57
CA SER A 454 9.71 -20.83 -11.14
C SER A 454 9.18 -21.89 -12.10
N GLN A 455 8.03 -22.50 -11.79
CA GLN A 455 7.38 -23.46 -12.69
C GLN A 455 6.99 -22.79 -14.01
N TRP A 456 6.40 -21.59 -13.92
CA TRP A 456 6.08 -20.79 -15.09
C TRP A 456 7.34 -20.42 -15.90
N TYR A 457 8.40 -19.96 -15.21
CA TYR A 457 9.67 -19.58 -15.82
C TYR A 457 10.32 -20.76 -16.57
N GLU A 458 10.34 -21.95 -15.98
CA GLU A 458 10.89 -23.16 -16.61
C GLU A 458 10.06 -23.63 -17.81
N ALA A 459 8.74 -23.42 -17.81
CA ALA A 459 7.89 -23.71 -18.95
C ALA A 459 8.09 -22.74 -20.13
N HIS A 460 8.37 -21.46 -19.86
CA HIS A 460 8.36 -20.41 -20.88
C HIS A 460 9.74 -19.97 -21.37
N GLN A 461 10.76 -20.04 -20.52
CA GLN A 461 12.10 -19.52 -20.83
C GLN A 461 13.11 -20.64 -21.14
N MET A 462 12.78 -21.91 -20.93
CA MET A 462 13.67 -23.01 -21.31
C MET A 462 13.20 -23.63 -22.63
N SER A 463 13.97 -23.39 -23.69
CA SER A 463 13.70 -23.84 -25.07
C SER A 463 13.51 -25.37 -25.27
N ALA A 464 13.83 -26.18 -24.26
CA ALA A 464 13.68 -27.64 -24.25
C ALA A 464 12.65 -28.15 -23.22
N SER A 465 11.82 -27.29 -22.64
CA SER A 465 10.83 -27.67 -21.63
C SER A 465 9.60 -28.35 -22.26
N THR A 466 9.20 -29.50 -21.72
CA THR A 466 7.91 -30.14 -22.02
C THR A 466 6.80 -29.69 -21.05
N LEU A 467 7.12 -28.80 -20.10
CA LEU A 467 6.17 -28.26 -19.14
C LEU A 467 5.28 -27.23 -19.83
N THR A 468 3.98 -27.31 -19.57
CA THR A 468 3.01 -26.29 -19.97
C THR A 468 2.39 -25.68 -18.72
N THR A 469 2.10 -24.38 -18.76
CA THR A 469 1.22 -23.75 -17.78
C THR A 469 -0.06 -23.28 -18.45
N GLU A 470 -1.10 -23.11 -17.65
CA GLU A 470 -2.42 -22.64 -18.11
C GLU A 470 -2.37 -21.18 -18.59
N ASP A 471 -1.54 -20.36 -17.95
CA ASP A 471 -1.45 -18.93 -18.22
C ASP A 471 -0.12 -18.57 -18.88
N ASP A 472 -0.17 -17.76 -19.95
CA ASP A 472 1.01 -17.19 -20.62
C ASP A 472 1.65 -16.05 -19.79
N ASN A 473 0.85 -15.39 -18.94
CA ASN A 473 1.28 -14.28 -18.08
C ASN A 473 1.65 -14.79 -16.68
N ALA A 474 2.89 -14.52 -16.25
CA ALA A 474 3.41 -14.99 -14.97
C ALA A 474 2.61 -14.49 -13.75
N ALA A 475 2.13 -13.23 -13.81
CA ALA A 475 1.36 -12.64 -12.72
C ALA A 475 -0.04 -13.27 -12.64
N THR A 476 -0.69 -13.51 -13.78
CA THR A 476 -1.96 -14.26 -13.84
C THR A 476 -1.79 -15.67 -13.27
N HIS A 477 -0.72 -16.38 -13.67
CA HIS A 477 -0.39 -17.70 -13.14
C HIS A 477 -0.26 -17.72 -11.61
N LEU A 478 0.45 -16.72 -11.06
CA LEU A 478 0.65 -16.60 -9.63
C LEU A 478 -0.65 -16.24 -8.88
N ILE A 479 -1.47 -15.34 -9.41
CA ILE A 479 -2.77 -14.98 -8.81
C ILE A 479 -3.72 -16.19 -8.84
N ARG A 480 -3.74 -16.96 -9.94
CA ARG A 480 -4.52 -18.20 -10.03
C ARG A 480 -4.08 -19.18 -8.95
N ALA A 481 -2.78 -19.37 -8.75
CA ALA A 481 -2.24 -20.21 -7.69
C ALA A 481 -2.66 -19.73 -6.29
N ALA A 482 -2.61 -18.42 -6.04
CA ALA A 482 -2.99 -17.82 -4.76
C ALA A 482 -4.48 -18.05 -4.45
N LEU A 483 -5.37 -17.73 -5.40
CA LEU A 483 -6.81 -17.86 -5.22
C LEU A 483 -7.33 -19.30 -5.28
N SER A 484 -6.53 -20.22 -5.82
CA SER A 484 -6.85 -21.65 -5.82
C SER A 484 -6.39 -22.36 -4.55
N THR A 485 -5.53 -21.76 -3.74
CA THR A 485 -4.93 -22.42 -2.56
C THR A 485 -5.72 -22.07 -1.30
N ASP A 486 -6.26 -23.08 -0.61
CA ASP A 486 -6.94 -22.89 0.66
C ASP A 486 -5.96 -22.65 1.82
N GLN A 487 -6.47 -22.29 3.00
CA GLN A 487 -5.65 -22.03 4.20
C GLN A 487 -4.81 -23.25 4.66
N SER A 488 -5.12 -24.46 4.18
CA SER A 488 -4.34 -25.67 4.46
C SER A 488 -3.23 -25.91 3.44
N GLY A 489 -3.09 -25.05 2.42
CA GLY A 489 -2.13 -25.19 1.33
C GLY A 489 -2.62 -26.11 0.20
N ARG A 490 -3.91 -26.48 0.17
CA ARG A 490 -4.46 -27.39 -0.85
C ARG A 490 -5.06 -26.58 -2.00
N ARG A 491 -4.65 -26.91 -3.23
CA ARG A 491 -5.23 -26.33 -4.45
C ARG A 491 -6.61 -26.91 -4.75
N SER A 492 -7.56 -26.05 -5.12
CA SER A 492 -8.93 -26.44 -5.48
C SER A 492 -9.55 -25.45 -6.48
N ASP A 493 -9.92 -25.98 -7.65
CA ASP A 493 -10.69 -25.23 -8.67
C ASP A 493 -12.06 -24.76 -8.13
N THR A 494 -12.71 -25.57 -7.28
CA THR A 494 -13.97 -25.17 -6.64
C THR A 494 -13.79 -23.97 -5.69
N TYR A 495 -12.61 -23.83 -5.09
CA TYR A 495 -12.32 -22.74 -4.14
C TYR A 495 -12.19 -21.40 -4.87
N ILE A 496 -11.41 -21.31 -5.95
CA ILE A 496 -11.27 -20.08 -6.74
C ILE A 496 -12.60 -19.63 -7.35
N ARG A 497 -13.38 -20.58 -7.92
CA ARG A 497 -14.73 -20.31 -8.46
C ARG A 497 -15.67 -19.73 -7.41
N ARG A 498 -15.53 -20.17 -6.16
CA ARG A 498 -16.29 -19.66 -5.01
C ARG A 498 -15.87 -18.25 -4.66
N LEU A 499 -14.56 -18.04 -4.47
CA LEU A 499 -14.01 -16.76 -4.04
C LEU A 499 -14.38 -15.67 -5.04
N LEU A 500 -14.18 -15.92 -6.32
CA LEU A 500 -14.47 -14.94 -7.38
C LEU A 500 -15.97 -14.71 -7.61
N ALA A 501 -16.85 -15.62 -7.19
CA ALA A 501 -18.30 -15.38 -7.24
C ALA A 501 -18.77 -14.31 -6.24
N ILE A 502 -18.05 -14.10 -5.14
CA ILE A 502 -18.45 -13.18 -4.06
C ILE A 502 -18.20 -11.73 -4.52
N PRO A 503 -19.23 -10.87 -4.55
CA PRO A 503 -19.10 -9.48 -4.98
C PRO A 503 -18.55 -8.56 -3.87
N PRO A 504 -17.89 -7.45 -4.25
CA PRO A 504 -17.68 -6.32 -3.34
C PRO A 504 -19.00 -5.78 -2.77
N PRO A 505 -19.03 -5.26 -1.53
CA PRO A 505 -17.92 -5.19 -0.57
C PRO A 505 -17.75 -6.48 0.25
N HIS A 506 -18.57 -7.52 0.00
CA HIS A 506 -18.58 -8.73 0.83
C HIS A 506 -17.34 -9.60 0.63
N SER A 507 -16.69 -9.52 -0.54
CA SER A 507 -15.44 -10.21 -0.88
C SER A 507 -14.29 -9.91 0.08
N ARG A 508 -14.22 -8.69 0.66
CA ARG A 508 -13.15 -8.26 1.57
C ARG A 508 -13.02 -9.13 2.83
N ARG A 509 -14.05 -9.93 3.14
CA ARG A 509 -14.04 -10.91 4.25
C ARG A 509 -13.41 -12.25 3.90
N PHE A 510 -13.11 -12.48 2.62
CA PHE A 510 -12.67 -13.77 2.08
C PHE A 510 -11.35 -13.67 1.31
N ARG A 511 -11.10 -12.52 0.67
CA ARG A 511 -9.84 -12.20 -0.01
C ARG A 511 -9.57 -10.70 0.05
N ASP A 512 -8.34 -10.31 -0.19
CA ASP A 512 -7.96 -8.93 -0.44
C ASP A 512 -7.94 -8.60 -1.94
N ASP A 513 -7.76 -7.32 -2.26
CA ASP A 513 -7.20 -6.88 -3.53
C ASP A 513 -5.84 -7.58 -3.71
N ILE A 514 -5.60 -8.13 -4.91
CA ILE A 514 -4.33 -8.78 -5.23
C ILE A 514 -3.73 -8.09 -6.44
N SER A 515 -2.56 -7.51 -6.26
CA SER A 515 -1.83 -6.82 -7.33
C SER A 515 -0.40 -7.34 -7.40
N VAL A 516 0.01 -7.77 -8.59
CA VAL A 516 1.29 -8.44 -8.81
C VAL A 516 2.01 -7.82 -10.01
N THR A 517 3.29 -7.54 -9.84
CA THR A 517 4.25 -7.31 -10.92
C THR A 517 5.37 -8.34 -10.84
N ILE A 518 5.65 -9.02 -11.95
CA ILE A 518 6.79 -9.92 -12.10
C ILE A 518 7.73 -9.34 -13.15
N VAL A 519 8.96 -9.06 -12.74
CA VAL A 519 10.03 -8.61 -13.62
C VAL A 519 10.97 -9.79 -13.85
N THR A 520 10.87 -10.40 -15.03
CA THR A 520 11.79 -11.46 -15.47
C THR A 520 13.06 -10.82 -16.00
N LEU A 521 14.19 -11.18 -15.38
CA LEU A 521 15.52 -10.70 -15.70
C LEU A 521 16.14 -11.57 -16.81
N ASN A 522 16.94 -10.98 -17.69
CA ASN A 522 17.62 -11.71 -18.77
C ASN A 522 16.64 -12.51 -19.65
N ALA A 523 15.54 -11.86 -20.06
CA ALA A 523 14.52 -12.49 -20.89
C ALA A 523 15.03 -12.69 -22.32
N GLU A 524 15.33 -13.94 -22.69
CA GLU A 524 15.66 -14.38 -24.06
C GLU A 524 14.57 -14.05 -25.06
#